data_AF-A0A5K1CRV8-F1
#
_entry.id   AF-A0A5K1CRV8-F1
#
_cell.length_a   1.000
_cell.length_b   1.000
_cell.length_c   1.000
_cell.angle_alpha   90.00
_cell.angle_beta   90.00
_cell.angle_gamma   90.00
#
_symmetry.space_group_name_H-M   'P 1'
#
loop_
_entity.id
_entity.type
_entity.pdbx_description
1 polymer ?
#
loop_
_entity_poly.entity_id
_entity_poly.type
_entity_poly.pdbx_seq_one_letter_code
_entity_poly.pdbx_strand_id
1 'polypeptide(L)'
;VGRMAGQFAKPRSEPTETKDGVTLPSYQGDNINADAFDEKSRIPDPQRLISAYTQSAATVNLLRAFATGGYAAMQRVTQWNLDFTQHSEQGE
;
A
#
# COMPACT_ATOMS: atom_id res chain seq x y z
N VAL A 1 -10.15 2.58 11.67
CA VAL A 1 -8.97 3.36 11.21
C VAL A 1 -8.17 2.48 10.28
N GLY A 2 -7.93 2.90 9.03
CA GLY A 2 -7.26 2.08 8.02
C GLY A 2 -5.77 2.35 7.89
N ARG A 3 -4.97 1.33 7.58
CA ARG A 3 -3.55 1.47 7.21
C ARG A 3 -3.45 1.74 5.72
N MET A 4 -3.60 3.00 5.32
CA MET A 4 -3.66 3.44 3.93
C MET A 4 -2.95 4.78 3.76
N ALA A 5 -2.74 5.21 2.51
CA ALA A 5 -2.34 6.57 2.15
C ALA A 5 -1.10 7.10 2.92
N GLY A 6 -0.04 6.29 2.97
CA GLY A 6 1.20 6.65 3.68
C GLY A 6 2.03 5.46 4.16
N GLN A 7 1.49 4.23 4.08
CA GLN A 7 2.20 2.99 4.45
C GLN A 7 3.20 2.56 3.35
N PHE A 8 4.15 3.42 3.02
CA PHE A 8 5.14 3.21 1.95
C PHE A 8 6.54 2.85 2.45
N ALA A 9 6.77 2.86 3.77
CA ALA A 9 8.04 2.43 4.38
C ALA A 9 7.87 1.09 5.10
N LYS A 10 8.92 0.27 5.06
CA LYS A 10 8.98 -1.08 5.63
C LYS A 10 10.29 -1.25 6.40
N PRO A 11 10.27 -1.45 7.73
CA PRO A 11 11.47 -1.82 8.47
C PRO A 11 11.94 -3.21 8.02
N ARG A 12 13.26 -3.42 8.02
CA ARG A 12 13.88 -4.69 7.65
C ARG A 12 14.79 -5.13 8.79
N SER A 13 14.78 -6.43 9.08
CA SER A 13 15.68 -7.00 10.10
C SER A 13 17.14 -6.86 9.72
N GLU A 14 17.44 -6.95 8.42
CA GLU A 14 18.79 -6.83 7.87
C GLU A 14 18.86 -5.67 6.85
N PRO A 15 19.94 -4.88 6.86
CA PRO A 15 20.13 -3.76 5.93
C PRO A 15 20.41 -4.20 4.49
N THR A 16 20.79 -5.47 4.28
CA THR A 16 21.12 -6.04 2.98
C THR A 16 20.36 -7.34 2.70
N GLU A 17 20.21 -7.66 1.41
CA GLU A 17 19.53 -8.84 0.89
C GLU A 17 20.44 -9.49 -0.16
N THR A 18 20.70 -10.79 -0.03
CA THR A 18 21.51 -11.57 -0.97
C THR A 18 20.63 -12.49 -1.79
N LYS A 19 20.75 -12.46 -3.12
CA LYS A 19 20.13 -13.42 -4.04
C LYS A 19 21.16 -13.88 -5.05
N ASP A 20 21.23 -15.19 -5.29
CA ASP A 20 22.11 -15.80 -6.30
C ASP A 20 23.59 -15.33 -6.19
N GLY A 21 24.06 -15.12 -4.95
CA GLY A 21 25.43 -14.66 -4.67
C GLY A 21 25.66 -13.14 -4.77
N VAL A 22 24.65 -12.36 -5.18
CA VAL A 22 24.71 -10.89 -5.26
C VAL A 22 24.06 -10.28 -4.03
N THR A 23 24.76 -9.36 -3.36
CA THR A 23 24.27 -8.66 -2.17
C THR A 23 23.95 -7.20 -2.48
N LEU A 24 22.73 -6.77 -2.22
CA LEU A 24 22.25 -5.39 -2.42
C LEU A 24 21.57 -4.86 -1.15
N PRO A 25 21.38 -3.54 -1.01
CA PRO A 25 20.54 -2.99 0.05
C PRO A 25 19.14 -3.60 0.04
N SER A 26 18.61 -3.90 1.22
CA SER A 26 17.24 -4.38 1.38
C SER A 26 16.24 -3.35 0.83
N TYR A 27 15.16 -3.82 0.23
CA TYR A 27 14.03 -2.97 -0.11
C TYR A 27 13.34 -2.50 1.19
N GLN A 28 13.23 -1.19 1.38
CA GLN A 28 12.70 -0.56 2.60
C GLN A 28 11.35 0.11 2.36
N GLY A 29 10.69 -0.21 1.24
CA GLY A 29 9.44 0.41 0.84
C GLY A 29 9.62 1.52 -0.20
N ASP A 30 8.56 1.78 -0.97
CA ASP A 30 8.54 2.69 -2.13
C ASP A 30 8.90 4.13 -1.77
N ASN A 31 8.82 4.49 -0.49
CA ASN A 31 9.24 5.80 0.00
C ASN A 31 10.76 5.98 0.06
N ILE A 32 11.52 4.89 -0.02
CA ILE A 32 12.97 4.85 0.17
C ILE A 32 13.65 4.34 -1.10
N ASN A 33 13.37 3.10 -1.50
CA ASN A 33 13.96 2.46 -2.68
C ASN A 33 12.93 1.60 -3.45
N ALA A 34 13.33 1.04 -4.60
CA ALA A 34 12.46 0.16 -5.40
C ALA A 34 12.57 -1.30 -4.95
N ASP A 35 11.53 -2.08 -5.24
CA ASP A 35 11.46 -3.51 -4.95
C ASP A 35 12.35 -4.34 -5.88
N ALA A 36 12.52 -3.90 -7.13
CA ALA A 36 13.39 -4.51 -8.12
C ALA A 36 14.80 -4.77 -7.57
N PHE A 37 15.32 -5.98 -7.83
CA PHE A 37 16.60 -6.45 -7.30
C PHE A 37 17.73 -6.13 -8.28
N ASP A 38 18.01 -4.84 -8.42
CA ASP A 38 19.15 -4.32 -9.17
C ASP A 38 19.77 -3.13 -8.44
N GLU A 39 21.03 -2.85 -8.73
CA GLU A 39 21.81 -1.84 -8.01
C GLU A 39 21.17 -0.46 -8.05
N LYS A 40 20.66 -0.03 -9.21
CA LYS A 40 20.05 1.30 -9.37
C LYS A 40 18.77 1.42 -8.57
N SER A 41 17.92 0.40 -8.62
CA SER A 41 16.64 0.36 -7.91
C SER A 41 16.80 0.38 -6.39
N ARG A 42 17.88 -0.21 -5.87
CA ARG A 42 18.12 -0.34 -4.42
C ARG A 42 18.78 0.88 -3.78
N ILE A 43 19.30 1.83 -4.56
CA ILE A 43 19.79 3.12 -4.06
C ILE A 43 18.61 3.95 -3.51
N PRO A 44 18.70 4.44 -2.25
CA PRO A 44 17.70 5.35 -1.71
C PRO A 44 17.58 6.65 -2.53
N ASP A 45 16.35 7.02 -2.88
CA ASP A 45 16.07 8.23 -3.66
C ASP A 45 15.14 9.17 -2.87
N PRO A 46 15.62 10.35 -2.42
CA PRO A 46 14.81 11.31 -1.67
C PRO A 46 13.62 11.84 -2.45
N GLN A 47 13.63 11.79 -3.79
CA GLN A 47 12.51 12.26 -4.62
C GLN A 47 11.26 11.38 -4.45
N ARG A 48 11.43 10.16 -3.95
CA ARG A 48 10.33 9.26 -3.55
C ARG A 48 9.48 9.83 -2.42
N LEU A 49 10.03 10.68 -1.55
CA LEU A 49 9.26 11.35 -0.49
C LEU A 49 8.15 12.22 -1.07
N ILE A 50 8.44 12.92 -2.16
CA ILE A 50 7.46 13.78 -2.85
C ILE A 50 6.41 12.92 -3.55
N SER A 51 6.84 11.82 -4.19
CA SER A 51 5.93 10.87 -4.84
C SER A 51 4.97 10.23 -3.84
N ALA A 52 5.49 9.77 -2.69
CA ALA A 52 4.70 9.21 -1.60
C ALA A 52 3.72 10.24 -1.02
N TYR A 53 4.12 11.50 -0.88
CA TYR A 53 3.23 12.58 -0.46
C TYR A 53 2.06 12.74 -1.44
N THR A 54 2.35 12.89 -2.74
CA THR A 54 1.32 13.08 -3.77
C THR A 54 0.34 11.91 -3.81
N GLN A 55 0.85 10.67 -3.75
CA GLN A 55 0.00 9.48 -3.72
C GLN A 55 -0.84 9.41 -2.44
N SER A 56 -0.27 9.77 -1.29
CA SER A 56 -1.00 9.86 -0.02
C SER A 56 -2.13 10.88 -0.11
N ALA A 57 -1.84 12.08 -0.59
CA ALA A 57 -2.81 13.17 -0.73
C ALA A 57 -3.97 12.77 -1.66
N ALA A 58 -3.65 12.19 -2.82
CA ALA A 58 -4.65 11.69 -3.77
C ALA A 58 -5.54 10.58 -3.15
N THR A 59 -4.91 9.63 -2.45
CA THR A 59 -5.63 8.51 -1.82
C THR A 59 -6.55 9.02 -0.70
N VAL A 60 -6.08 9.90 0.18
CA VAL A 60 -6.92 10.48 1.23
C VAL A 60 -8.06 11.31 0.65
N ASN A 61 -7.82 12.06 -0.44
CA ASN A 61 -8.87 12.83 -1.10
C ASN A 61 -9.99 11.92 -1.62
N LEU A 62 -9.62 10.82 -2.28
CA LEU A 62 -10.58 9.82 -2.75
C LEU A 62 -11.34 9.16 -1.58
N LEU A 63 -10.63 8.78 -0.52
CA LEU A 63 -11.25 8.20 0.68
C LEU A 63 -12.26 9.15 1.33
N ARG A 64 -11.95 10.45 1.39
CA ARG A 64 -12.88 11.48 1.87
C ARG A 64 -14.11 11.55 0.98
N ALA A 65 -13.94 11.59 -0.34
CA ALA A 65 -15.04 11.62 -1.29
C ALA A 65 -15.96 10.39 -1.14
N PHE A 66 -15.42 9.20 -0.88
CA PHE A 66 -16.25 8.01 -0.60
C PHE A 66 -16.95 8.06 0.77
N ALA A 67 -16.27 8.56 1.79
CA ALA A 67 -16.83 8.66 3.13
C ALA A 67 -18.00 9.66 3.20
N THR A 68 -17.91 10.79 2.49
CA THR A 68 -18.92 11.86 2.55
C THR A 68 -19.88 11.88 1.35
N GLY A 69 -19.48 11.34 0.20
CA GLY A 69 -20.25 11.35 -1.04
C GLY A 69 -21.29 10.22 -1.19
N GLY A 70 -21.68 9.57 -0.09
CA GLY A 70 -22.74 8.55 -0.07
C GLY A 70 -22.30 7.12 -0.42
N TYR A 71 -21.05 6.89 -0.81
CA TYR A 71 -20.52 5.52 -1.01
C TYR A 71 -20.46 4.73 0.31
N ALA A 72 -20.21 5.42 1.43
CA ALA A 72 -20.25 4.86 2.78
C ALA A 72 -21.65 4.89 3.44
N ALA A 73 -22.73 5.15 2.69
CA ALA A 73 -24.08 5.10 3.25
C ALA A 73 -24.39 3.69 3.78
N MET A 74 -25.02 3.61 4.96
CA MET A 74 -25.31 2.33 5.65
C MET A 74 -26.01 1.29 4.77
N GLN A 75 -26.84 1.72 3.82
CA GLN A 75 -27.53 0.82 2.87
C GLN A 75 -26.57 0.03 1.97
N ARG A 76 -25.39 0.58 1.63
CA ARG A 76 -24.38 -0.12 0.82
C ARG A 76 -23.58 -1.15 1.60
N VAL A 77 -23.38 -0.94 2.90
CA VAL A 77 -22.66 -1.91 3.75
C VAL A 77 -23.44 -3.21 3.85
N THR A 78 -24.77 -3.13 4.00
CA THR A 78 -25.64 -4.31 3.98
C THR A 78 -25.57 -5.06 2.65
N GLN A 79 -25.51 -4.33 1.52
CA GLN A 79 -25.36 -4.93 0.20
C GLN A 79 -24.01 -5.66 0.05
N TRP A 80 -22.89 -5.06 0.47
CA TRP A 80 -21.58 -5.72 0.40
C TRP A 80 -21.51 -7.00 1.24
N ASN A 81 -22.17 -7.01 2.41
CA ASN A 81 -22.24 -8.20 3.24
C ASN A 81 -23.09 -9.31 2.59
N LEU A 82 -24.24 -8.96 2.00
CA LEU A 82 -25.09 -9.90 1.27
C LEU A 82 -24.35 -10.50 0.06
N ASP A 83 -23.69 -9.66 -0.73
CA ASP A 83 -22.89 -10.09 -1.88
C ASP A 83 -21.75 -11.02 -1.43
N PHE A 84 -21.09 -10.73 -0.32
CA PHE A 84 -20.06 -11.60 0.25
C PHE A 84 -20.61 -12.97 0.68
N THR A 85 -21.73 -13.00 1.42
CA THR A 85 -22.34 -14.25 1.89
C THR A 85 -22.80 -15.14 0.75
N GLN A 86 -23.40 -14.56 -0.30
CA GLN A 86 -23.86 -15.31 -1.48
C GLN A 86 -22.73 -15.97 -2.29
N HIS A 87 -21.49 -15.48 -2.17
CA HIS A 87 -20.34 -15.97 -2.93
C HIS A 87 -19.27 -16.63 -2.05
N SER A 88 -19.61 -17.02 -0.83
CA SER A 88 -18.69 -17.66 0.12
C SER A 88 -19.15 -19.08 0.48
N GLU A 89 -18.21 -20.03 0.64
CA GLU A 89 -18.50 -21.38 1.16
C GLU A 89 -19.08 -21.33 2.59
N GLN A 90 -18.83 -20.27 3.36
CA GLN A 90 -19.42 -20.08 4.69
C GLN A 90 -20.87 -19.55 4.66
N GLY A 91 -21.41 -19.28 3.47
CA GLY A 91 -22.79 -18.81 3.26
C GLY A 91 -23.75 -19.89 2.76
N GLU A 92 -23.27 -21.08 2.42
CA GLU A 92 -24.09 -22.30 2.28
C GLU A 92 -24.42 -22.94 3.63
#